data_AF-A0A3D0XE60-F1
#
_entry.id   AF-A0A3D0XE60-F1
#
_cell.length_a   1.000
_cell.length_b   1.000
_cell.length_c   1.000
_cell.angle_alpha   90.00
_cell.angle_beta   90.00
_cell.angle_gamma   90.00
#
_symmetry.space_group_name_H-M   'P 1'
#
loop_
_entity.id
_entity.type
_entity.pdbx_description
1 polymer ?
#
loop_
_entity_poly.entity_id
_entity_poly.type
_entity_poly.pdbx_seq_one_letter_code
_entity_poly.pdbx_strand_id
1 'polypeptide(L)'
;MKTFILSLAISLLTVVTQAQGVLPKSKSAEGARAYIISPANGEVVGTSVKIQFGLSGMGVAPAGVKLENTGHHHLLLDVTKMPDFNLPLPATKNVLHYGKGQTETV
;
A
#
# COMPACT_ATOMS: atom_id res chain seq x y z
N MET A 1 -66.09 18.89 -8.45
CA MET A 1 -65.08 19.79 -9.04
C MET A 1 -63.73 19.12 -8.85
N LYS A 2 -63.10 18.65 -9.93
CA LYS A 2 -61.86 17.86 -9.90
C LYS A 2 -60.67 18.80 -10.09
N THR A 3 -59.85 18.98 -9.06
CA THR A 3 -58.58 19.71 -9.17
C THR A 3 -57.49 18.76 -9.63
N PHE A 4 -56.94 19.02 -10.81
CA PHE A 4 -55.72 18.39 -11.31
C PHE A 4 -54.53 19.14 -10.70
N ILE A 5 -53.68 18.44 -9.94
CA ILE A 5 -52.40 18.98 -9.48
C ILE A 5 -51.31 18.32 -10.32
N LEU A 6 -50.76 19.10 -11.24
CA LEU A 6 -49.64 18.74 -12.10
C LEU A 6 -48.35 19.04 -11.32
N SER A 7 -47.78 18.03 -10.64
CA SER A 7 -46.51 18.19 -9.94
C SER A 7 -45.35 17.90 -10.88
N LEU A 8 -44.66 18.98 -11.29
CA LEU A 8 -43.43 18.98 -12.08
C LEU A 8 -42.29 18.34 -11.27
N ALA A 9 -41.87 17.14 -11.66
CA ALA A 9 -40.71 16.49 -11.06
C ALA A 9 -39.41 17.11 -11.60
N ILE A 10 -38.82 18.01 -10.81
CA ILE A 10 -37.45 18.49 -11.04
C ILE A 10 -36.49 17.41 -10.52
N SER A 11 -35.88 16.65 -11.43
CA SER A 11 -34.78 15.75 -11.11
C SER A 11 -33.50 16.57 -10.90
N LEU A 12 -33.14 16.77 -9.63
CA LEU A 12 -31.89 17.43 -9.25
C LEU A 12 -30.74 16.43 -9.48
N LEU A 13 -30.06 16.54 -10.62
CA LEU A 13 -28.87 15.74 -10.92
C LEU A 13 -27.66 16.33 -10.19
N THR A 14 -27.34 15.79 -9.01
CA THR A 14 -26.14 16.18 -8.27
C THR A 14 -24.91 15.53 -8.89
N VAL A 15 -24.12 16.33 -9.61
CA VAL A 15 -22.78 15.94 -10.04
C VAL A 15 -21.87 15.96 -8.81
N VAL A 16 -21.66 14.80 -8.19
CA VAL A 16 -20.65 14.64 -7.13
C VAL A 16 -19.28 14.61 -7.80
N THR A 17 -18.56 15.72 -7.75
CA THR A 17 -17.14 15.76 -8.10
C THR A 17 -16.35 14.98 -7.05
N GLN A 18 -15.98 13.73 -7.36
CA GLN A 18 -15.07 12.97 -6.52
C GLN A 18 -13.67 13.55 -6.65
N ALA A 19 -13.30 14.43 -5.72
CA ALA A 19 -11.91 14.80 -5.52
C ALA A 19 -11.18 13.53 -5.04
N GLN A 20 -10.31 12.97 -5.88
CA GLN A 20 -9.42 11.89 -5.48
C GLN A 20 -8.41 12.46 -4.47
N GLY A 21 -8.74 12.35 -3.19
CA GLY A 21 -7.90 12.85 -2.11
C GLY A 21 -6.57 12.10 -2.06
N VAL A 22 -5.48 12.86 -1.99
CA VAL A 22 -4.16 12.33 -1.62
C VAL A 22 -4.27 11.76 -0.21
N LEU A 23 -4.08 10.46 -0.06
CA LEU A 23 -4.12 9.82 1.25
C LEU A 23 -2.96 10.32 2.11
N PRO A 24 -3.18 10.62 3.40
CA PRO A 24 -2.11 11.09 4.28
C PRO A 24 -1.03 10.01 4.40
N LYS A 25 0.21 10.37 4.05
CA LYS A 25 1.40 9.53 4.21
C LYS A 25 2.25 9.99 5.38
N SER A 26 2.84 9.03 6.10
CA SER A 26 3.95 9.34 7.01
C SER A 26 5.21 9.65 6.21
N LYS A 27 6.02 10.59 6.72
CA LYS A 27 7.37 10.82 6.18
C LYS A 27 8.29 9.69 6.67
N SER A 28 9.19 9.23 5.81
CA SER A 28 10.35 8.44 6.23
C SER A 28 11.42 9.35 6.82
N ALA A 29 12.27 8.79 7.68
CA ALA A 29 13.46 9.48 8.14
C ALA A 29 14.39 9.82 6.95
N GLU A 30 15.17 10.89 7.09
CA GLU A 30 16.15 11.27 6.08
C GLU A 30 17.20 10.18 5.89
N GLY A 31 17.51 9.85 4.63
CA GLY A 31 18.46 8.79 4.29
C GLY A 31 17.99 7.36 4.56
N ALA A 32 16.72 7.15 4.92
CA ALA A 32 16.18 5.82 5.16
C ALA A 32 16.24 4.95 3.89
N ARG A 33 16.56 3.67 4.06
CA ARG A 33 16.67 2.70 2.96
C ARG A 33 16.05 1.37 3.34
N ALA A 34 15.19 0.83 2.47
CA ALA A 34 14.76 -0.55 2.50
C ALA A 34 15.48 -1.34 1.40
N TYR A 35 15.91 -2.56 1.70
CA TYR A 35 16.68 -3.39 0.77
C TYR A 35 16.48 -4.88 1.09
N ILE A 36 16.98 -5.74 0.21
CA ILE A 36 17.02 -7.19 0.43
C ILE A 36 18.44 -7.54 0.90
N ILE A 37 18.56 -8.19 2.06
CA ILE A 37 19.83 -8.71 2.59
C ILE A 37 20.17 -10.03 1.88
N SER A 38 19.19 -10.92 1.79
CA SER A 38 19.28 -12.18 1.06
C SER A 38 17.96 -12.49 0.35
N PRO A 39 17.96 -13.15 -0.81
CA PRO A 39 19.14 -13.48 -1.60
C PRO A 39 19.84 -12.23 -2.17
N ALA A 40 21.12 -12.35 -2.52
CA ALA A 40 21.81 -11.28 -3.24
C ALA A 40 21.20 -11.10 -4.64
N ASN A 41 21.31 -9.89 -5.19
CA ASN A 41 20.81 -9.62 -6.53
C ASN A 41 21.51 -10.54 -7.57
N GLY A 42 20.73 -11.33 -8.29
CA GLY A 42 21.23 -12.31 -9.28
C GLY A 42 21.65 -13.66 -8.71
N GLU A 43 21.50 -13.89 -7.40
CA GLU A 43 21.78 -15.19 -6.79
C GLU A 43 20.80 -16.26 -7.29
N VAL A 44 21.33 -17.43 -7.64
CA VAL A 44 20.53 -18.61 -8.02
C VAL A 44 20.13 -19.34 -6.75
N VAL A 45 18.83 -19.43 -6.50
CA VAL A 45 18.23 -20.03 -5.31
C VAL A 45 17.45 -21.30 -5.66
N GLY A 46 17.22 -22.14 -4.65
CA GLY A 46 16.40 -23.36 -4.79
C GLY A 46 14.90 -23.08 -4.81
N THR A 47 14.10 -24.12 -4.59
CA THR A 47 12.63 -24.04 -4.55
C THR A 47 12.08 -23.40 -3.28
N SER A 48 12.87 -23.35 -2.21
CA SER A 48 12.57 -22.66 -0.96
C SER A 48 13.59 -21.55 -0.78
N VAL A 49 13.11 -20.31 -0.67
CA VAL A 49 13.96 -19.12 -0.74
C VAL A 49 13.79 -18.32 0.54
N LYS A 50 14.80 -18.35 1.41
CA LYS A 50 14.81 -17.46 2.57
C LYS A 50 15.09 -16.03 2.11
N ILE A 51 14.13 -15.14 2.33
CA ILE A 51 14.26 -13.72 2.04
C ILE A 51 14.41 -12.96 3.35
N GLN A 52 15.47 -12.18 3.46
CA GLN A 52 15.75 -11.32 4.61
C GLN A 52 15.65 -9.86 4.22
N PHE A 53 14.81 -9.10 4.94
CA PHE A 53 14.59 -7.69 4.68
C PHE A 53 15.59 -6.85 5.48
N GLY A 54 16.16 -5.85 4.81
CA GLY A 54 16.99 -4.81 5.41
C GLY A 54 16.23 -3.50 5.52
N LEU A 55 16.47 -2.79 6.63
CA LEU A 55 16.01 -1.43 6.85
C LEU A 55 17.10 -0.63 7.55
N SER A 56 17.38 0.58 7.08
CA SER A 56 18.31 1.52 7.71
C SER A 56 17.64 2.88 7.87
N GLY A 57 17.91 3.57 8.97
CA GLY A 57 17.35 4.89 9.28
C GLY A 57 15.91 4.89 9.79
N MET A 58 15.26 3.72 9.87
CA MET A 58 13.88 3.55 10.36
C MET A 58 13.74 2.27 11.18
N GLY A 59 12.67 2.19 11.98
CA GLY A 59 12.26 0.97 12.68
C GLY A 59 11.16 0.20 11.94
N VAL A 60 10.91 -1.03 12.37
CA VAL A 60 9.80 -1.86 11.89
C VAL A 60 8.71 -1.92 12.96
N ALA A 61 7.47 -1.63 12.59
CA ALA A 61 6.30 -1.68 13.45
C ALA A 61 5.12 -2.36 12.72
N PRO A 62 4.17 -2.98 13.45
CA PRO A 62 2.98 -3.56 12.84
C PRO A 62 2.17 -2.53 12.05
N ALA A 63 1.54 -2.96 10.96
CA ALA A 63 0.65 -2.14 10.16
C ALA A 63 -0.47 -1.55 11.02
N GLY A 64 -0.75 -0.27 10.81
CA GLY A 64 -1.75 0.48 11.59
C GLY A 64 -1.23 1.09 12.90
N VAL A 65 -0.06 0.66 13.40
CA VAL A 65 0.59 1.31 14.54
C VAL A 65 1.24 2.61 14.08
N LYS A 66 0.84 3.73 14.69
CA LYS A 66 1.42 5.04 14.42
C LYS A 66 2.60 5.29 15.36
N LEU A 67 3.79 5.00 14.88
CA LEU A 67 5.04 5.31 15.56
C LEU A 67 5.98 6.02 14.57
N GLU A 68 6.61 7.10 15.01
CA GLU A 68 7.49 7.91 14.16
C GLU A 68 8.62 7.09 13.58
N ASN A 69 9.00 7.38 12.32
CA ASN A 69 10.10 6.72 11.61
C ASN A 69 10.00 5.19 11.61
N THR A 70 8.77 4.65 11.57
CA THR A 70 8.54 3.21 11.44
C THR A 70 7.62 2.84 10.28
N GLY A 71 7.69 1.59 9.87
CA GLY A 71 6.81 1.00 8.86
C GLY A 71 6.86 -0.52 8.89
N HIS A 72 6.39 -1.16 7.84
CA HIS A 72 6.47 -2.62 7.67
C HIS A 72 6.90 -2.96 6.24
N HIS A 73 7.36 -4.19 6.04
CA HIS A 73 7.86 -4.63 4.74
C HIS A 73 6.75 -5.09 3.81
N HIS A 74 6.97 -4.83 2.52
CA HIS A 74 6.23 -5.43 1.41
C HIS A 74 7.25 -6.09 0.49
N LEU A 75 6.86 -7.22 -0.10
CA LEU A 75 7.65 -7.89 -1.12
C LEU A 75 6.85 -7.95 -2.42
N LEU A 76 7.43 -7.40 -3.49
CA LEU A 76 6.85 -7.41 -4.83
C LEU A 76 7.57 -8.50 -5.62
N LEU A 77 6.86 -9.58 -5.93
CA LEU A 77 7.36 -10.74 -6.67
C LEU A 77 6.82 -10.72 -8.10
N ASP A 78 7.69 -10.79 -9.10
CA ASP A 78 7.31 -10.86 -10.52
C ASP A 78 6.28 -9.81 -10.98
N VAL A 79 6.35 -8.62 -10.39
CA VAL A 79 5.47 -7.51 -10.74
C VAL A 79 5.97 -6.87 -12.03
N THR A 80 5.21 -7.03 -13.11
CA THR A 80 5.55 -6.47 -14.44
C THR A 80 5.28 -4.97 -14.56
N LYS A 81 4.35 -4.45 -13.75
CA LYS A 81 4.02 -3.03 -13.68
C LYS A 81 4.08 -2.56 -12.23
N MET A 82 4.99 -1.65 -11.92
CA MET A 82 5.12 -1.09 -10.57
C MET A 82 3.80 -0.41 -10.15
N PRO A 83 3.31 -0.67 -8.93
CA PRO A 83 2.14 -0.01 -8.38
C PRO A 83 2.45 1.45 -8.07
N ASP A 84 1.40 2.26 -7.94
CA ASP A 84 1.55 3.61 -7.44
C ASP A 84 1.82 3.58 -5.93
N PHE A 85 3.05 3.88 -5.52
CA PHE A 85 3.44 3.98 -4.11
C PHE A 85 2.80 5.16 -3.37
N ASN A 86 1.95 5.95 -4.05
CA ASN A 86 1.05 6.92 -3.43
C ASN A 86 -0.25 6.35 -2.89
N LEU A 87 -0.57 5.11 -3.26
CA LEU A 87 -1.76 4.43 -2.82
C LEU A 87 -1.39 3.21 -1.96
N PRO A 88 -2.32 2.73 -1.12
CA PRO A 88 -2.19 1.43 -0.49
C PRO A 88 -1.89 0.37 -1.54
N LEU A 89 -0.88 -0.46 -1.27
CA LEU A 89 -0.54 -1.56 -2.14
C LEU A 89 -1.68 -2.60 -2.13
N PRO A 90 -2.17 -3.04 -3.31
CA PRO A 90 -3.19 -4.06 -3.36
C PRO A 90 -2.60 -5.39 -2.90
N ALA A 91 -3.26 -6.06 -1.95
CA ALA A 91 -2.88 -7.41 -1.55
C ALA A 91 -3.19 -8.37 -2.71
N THR A 92 -2.14 -8.93 -3.31
CA THR A 92 -2.24 -9.88 -4.42
C THR A 92 -1.27 -11.03 -4.20
N LYS A 93 -1.33 -12.06 -5.06
CA LYS A 93 -0.35 -13.16 -5.02
C LYS A 93 1.10 -12.69 -5.27
N ASN A 94 1.28 -11.53 -5.90
CA ASN A 94 2.57 -10.96 -6.29
C ASN A 94 2.99 -9.78 -5.40
N VAL A 95 2.11 -9.31 -4.51
CA VAL A 95 2.36 -8.19 -3.59
C VAL A 95 2.06 -8.70 -2.19
N LEU A 96 3.11 -9.17 -1.53
CA LEU A 96 3.03 -9.83 -0.24
C LEU A 96 3.25 -8.81 0.89
N HIS A 97 2.45 -8.91 1.93
CA HIS A 97 2.47 -7.99 3.07
C HIS A 97 3.05 -8.64 4.32
N TYR A 98 4.02 -7.97 4.94
CA TYR A 98 4.64 -8.35 6.20
C TYR A 98 4.27 -7.36 7.32
N GLY A 99 2.95 -7.13 7.43
CA GLY A 99 2.37 -6.13 8.33
C GLY A 99 2.40 -6.46 9.82
N LYS A 100 2.94 -7.61 10.24
CA LYS A 100 3.15 -7.91 11.67
C LYS A 100 4.54 -7.51 12.16
N GLY A 101 5.31 -6.84 11.30
CA GLY A 101 6.69 -6.45 11.57
C GLY A 101 7.71 -7.55 11.27
N GLN A 102 7.39 -8.47 10.36
CA GLN A 102 8.34 -9.52 9.99
C GLN A 102 9.51 -8.94 9.20
N THR A 103 10.72 -9.39 9.53
CA THR A 103 11.97 -8.98 8.88
C THR A 103 12.55 -10.10 8.00
N GLU A 104 11.88 -11.25 7.90
CA GLU A 104 12.23 -12.35 7.01
C GLU A 104 11.02 -13.22 6.65
N THR A 105 11.14 -14.01 5.59
CA THR A 105 10.17 -15.03 5.12
C THR A 105 10.91 -16.20 4.47
N VAL A 106 10.19 -17.29 4.23
CA VAL A 106 10.57 -18.40 3.34
C VAL A 106 9.53 -18.54 2.23
#